data_AF-A0A1W9SNT8-F1
#
_entry.id   AF-A0A1W9SNT8-F1
#
_cell.length_a   1.000
_cell.length_b   1.000
_cell.length_c   1.000
_cell.angle_alpha   90.00
_cell.angle_beta   90.00
_cell.angle_gamma   90.00
#
_symmetry.space_group_name_H-M   'P 1'
#
loop_
_entity.id
_entity.type
_entity.pdbx_description
1 polymer ?
#
loop_
_entity_poly.entity_id
_entity_poly.type
_entity_poly.pdbx_seq_one_letter_code
_entity_poly.pdbx_strand_id
1 'polypeptide(L)'
;MLISTNTKISALIKHNAEAINAIAEINPHFRKLKNPVLRKVLAPRVTIEIAAKIGGVDVQVFLDKLQQIGFEIDHSNIKEDNNSKNDKTETMFDLENDKITLLDVREDLANGIDPFSKIMATIKTFEDGQVLKIVNTFEPTPIINVLKQKGFISKVDRVSEKEIHTFLKKATDDRSDDLNKKAKEESKTDDIDSVLASFKEKYKEIDVRDLEMPQPMVKILEELTDLPDDYCLYVHHKKIPQFLLPQLDERNYVYLSKEIDGDNTKMLIFKKLH
;
A
#
# COMPACT_ATOMS: atom_id res chain seq x y z
N MET A 1 -20.84 -8.19 -23.06
CA MET A 1 -19.49 -8.80 -22.83
C MET A 1 -19.39 -9.15 -21.37
N LEU A 2 -18.85 -10.33 -21.05
CA LEU A 2 -18.54 -10.73 -19.68
C LEU A 2 -17.28 -10.00 -19.19
N ILE A 3 -17.35 -9.33 -18.04
CA ILE A 3 -16.29 -8.48 -17.50
C ILE A 3 -15.98 -8.80 -16.02
N SER A 4 -14.73 -8.57 -15.63
CA SER A 4 -14.23 -8.72 -14.27
C SER A 4 -13.32 -7.54 -13.90
N THR A 5 -12.88 -7.45 -12.64
CA THR A 5 -11.96 -6.41 -12.15
C THR A 5 -10.66 -6.30 -12.97
N ASN A 6 -10.20 -7.41 -13.55
CA ASN A 6 -9.01 -7.49 -14.40
C ASN A 6 -9.25 -7.08 -15.86
N THR A 7 -10.50 -6.77 -16.24
CA THR A 7 -10.83 -6.39 -17.61
C THR A 7 -10.21 -5.04 -17.95
N LYS A 8 -9.54 -4.95 -19.10
CA LYS A 8 -8.90 -3.72 -19.57
C LYS A 8 -9.93 -2.69 -20.02
N ILE A 9 -9.71 -1.42 -19.68
CA ILE A 9 -10.57 -0.31 -20.09
C ILE A 9 -10.66 -0.22 -21.64
N SER A 10 -9.57 -0.49 -22.35
CA SER A 10 -9.57 -0.57 -23.82
C SER A 10 -10.52 -1.63 -24.38
N ALA A 11 -10.67 -2.78 -23.71
CA ALA A 11 -11.56 -3.84 -24.15
C ALA A 11 -13.03 -3.43 -23.97
N LEU A 12 -13.36 -2.78 -22.85
CA LEU A 12 -14.69 -2.22 -22.60
C LEU A 12 -15.07 -1.22 -23.69
N ILE A 13 -14.20 -0.26 -23.97
CA ILE A 13 -14.44 0.80 -24.96
C ILE A 13 -14.58 0.24 -26.37
N LYS A 14 -13.80 -0.80 -26.71
CA LYS A 14 -13.90 -1.47 -28.01
C LYS A 14 -15.24 -2.21 -28.16
N HIS A 15 -15.77 -2.75 -27.07
CA HIS A 15 -17.05 -3.47 -27.07
C HIS A 15 -18.25 -2.52 -27.07
N ASN A 16 -18.25 -1.50 -26.22
CA ASN A 16 -19.29 -0.48 -26.14
C ASN A 16 -18.65 0.92 -25.96
N ALA A 17 -18.83 1.80 -26.94
CA ALA A 17 -18.30 3.17 -26.90
C ALA A 17 -18.92 4.02 -25.78
N GLU A 18 -20.12 3.70 -25.30
CA GLU A 18 -20.77 4.37 -24.17
C GLU A 18 -19.99 4.19 -22.86
N ALA A 19 -19.14 3.16 -22.77
CA ALA A 19 -18.24 2.95 -21.63
C ALA A 19 -17.37 4.18 -21.36
N ILE A 20 -17.03 4.97 -22.39
CA ILE A 20 -16.25 6.20 -22.22
C ILE A 20 -16.99 7.20 -21.34
N ASN A 21 -18.28 7.41 -21.60
CA ASN A 21 -19.10 8.36 -20.84
C ASN A 21 -19.45 7.80 -19.46
N ALA A 22 -19.83 6.53 -19.39
CA ALA A 22 -20.16 5.86 -18.13
C ALA A 22 -18.98 5.91 -17.16
N ILE A 23 -17.75 5.62 -17.61
CA ILE A 23 -16.55 5.69 -16.77
C ILE A 23 -16.23 7.15 -16.39
N ALA A 24 -16.37 8.10 -17.31
CA ALA A 24 -16.10 9.51 -17.04
C ALA A 24 -17.06 10.17 -16.02
N GLU A 25 -18.23 9.56 -15.79
CA GLU A 25 -19.21 10.01 -14.78
C GLU A 25 -18.87 9.53 -13.36
N ILE A 26 -18.14 8.42 -13.23
CA ILE A 26 -17.80 7.84 -11.92
C ILE A 26 -16.93 8.80 -11.11
N ASN A 27 -15.95 9.45 -11.75
CA ASN A 27 -15.02 10.35 -11.08
C ASN A 27 -14.43 11.39 -12.07
N PRO A 28 -14.23 12.66 -11.65
CA PRO A 28 -13.60 13.70 -12.48
C PRO A 28 -12.26 13.30 -13.12
N HIS A 29 -11.45 12.46 -12.46
CA HIS A 29 -10.17 11.98 -12.98
C HIS A 29 -10.29 11.19 -14.29
N PHE A 30 -11.44 10.56 -14.54
CA PHE A 30 -11.67 9.74 -15.72
C PHE A 30 -12.13 10.53 -16.95
N ARG A 31 -12.45 11.82 -16.82
CA ARG A 31 -12.87 12.68 -17.96
C ARG A 31 -11.83 12.72 -19.08
N LYS A 32 -10.55 12.47 -18.77
CA LYS A 32 -9.46 12.35 -19.74
C LYS A 32 -9.71 11.28 -20.81
N LEU A 33 -10.51 10.25 -20.53
CA LEU A 33 -10.90 9.21 -21.50
C LEU A 33 -11.80 9.74 -22.63
N LYS A 34 -12.46 10.89 -22.46
CA LYS A 34 -13.24 11.54 -23.54
C LYS A 34 -12.33 12.03 -24.67
N ASN A 35 -11.08 12.39 -24.36
CA ASN A 35 -10.09 12.80 -25.36
C ASN A 35 -9.58 11.55 -26.13
N PRO A 36 -9.77 11.45 -27.46
CA PRO A 36 -9.38 10.29 -28.25
C PRO A 36 -7.89 9.92 -28.18
N VAL A 37 -7.00 10.93 -28.08
CA VAL A 37 -5.55 10.73 -28.01
C VAL A 37 -5.17 10.13 -26.67
N LEU A 38 -5.62 10.75 -25.57
CA LEU A 38 -5.35 10.24 -24.22
C LEU A 38 -5.96 8.85 -24.00
N ARG A 39 -7.17 8.62 -24.52
CA ARG A 39 -7.82 7.31 -24.49
C ARG A 39 -6.96 6.23 -25.15
N LYS A 40 -6.39 6.50 -26.33
CA LYS A 40 -5.53 5.56 -27.05
C LYS A 40 -4.25 5.21 -26.27
N VAL A 41 -3.74 6.15 -25.47
CA VAL A 41 -2.53 5.96 -24.66
C VAL A 41 -2.81 5.22 -23.35
N LEU A 42 -3.89 5.59 -22.64
CA LEU A 42 -4.17 5.15 -21.27
C LEU A 42 -4.97 3.85 -21.21
N ALA A 43 -6.04 3.74 -22.02
CA ALA A 43 -6.99 2.63 -21.90
C ALA A 43 -6.39 1.22 -22.11
N PRO A 44 -5.35 1.01 -22.95
CA PRO A 44 -4.72 -0.32 -23.10
C PRO A 44 -3.94 -0.81 -21.89
N ARG A 45 -3.53 0.08 -20.99
CA ARG A 45 -2.62 -0.21 -19.87
C ARG A 45 -3.32 -0.33 -18.51
N VAL A 46 -4.61 -0.01 -18.46
CA VAL A 46 -5.36 0.12 -17.20
C VAL A 46 -6.51 -0.89 -17.19
N THR A 47 -6.66 -1.60 -16.07
CA THR A 47 -7.81 -2.47 -15.76
C THR A 47 -8.87 -1.72 -14.96
N ILE A 48 -10.07 -2.29 -14.80
CA ILE A 48 -11.12 -1.74 -13.93
C ILE A 48 -10.60 -1.56 -12.50
N GLU A 49 -9.90 -2.55 -11.95
CA GLU A 49 -9.33 -2.46 -10.60
C GLU A 49 -8.33 -1.32 -10.45
N ILE A 50 -7.41 -1.19 -11.41
CA ILE A 50 -6.38 -0.14 -11.39
C ILE A 50 -7.04 1.23 -11.56
N ALA A 51 -8.04 1.35 -12.44
CA ALA A 51 -8.80 2.59 -12.60
C ALA A 51 -9.51 2.99 -11.30
N ALA A 52 -10.17 2.03 -10.64
CA ALA A 52 -10.87 2.25 -9.37
C ALA A 52 -9.91 2.77 -8.28
N LYS A 53 -8.75 2.12 -8.13
CA LYS A 53 -7.66 2.55 -7.23
C LYS A 53 -7.17 3.97 -7.53
N ILE A 54 -6.90 4.29 -8.80
CA ILE A 54 -6.45 5.63 -9.22
C ILE A 54 -7.52 6.70 -8.97
N GLY A 55 -8.79 6.34 -9.17
CA GLY A 55 -9.92 7.24 -8.94
C GLY A 55 -10.33 7.36 -7.47
N GLY A 56 -9.76 6.56 -6.56
CA GLY A 56 -10.21 6.48 -5.18
C GLY A 56 -11.68 6.06 -5.05
N VAL A 57 -12.17 5.24 -5.98
CA VAL A 57 -13.56 4.76 -6.01
C VAL A 57 -13.60 3.27 -5.80
N ASP A 58 -14.67 2.79 -5.18
CA ASP A 58 -14.89 1.36 -5.01
C ASP A 58 -15.02 0.68 -6.39
N VAL A 59 -14.38 -0.50 -6.53
CA VAL A 59 -14.39 -1.24 -7.79
C VAL A 59 -15.81 -1.72 -8.16
N GLN A 60 -16.67 -1.97 -7.17
CA GLN A 60 -18.04 -2.39 -7.36
C GLN A 60 -18.87 -1.27 -7.99
N VAL A 61 -18.68 -0.01 -7.56
CA VAL A 61 -19.32 1.16 -8.19
C VAL A 61 -18.97 1.22 -9.68
N PHE A 62 -17.74 0.85 -10.03
CA PHE A 62 -17.28 0.80 -11.41
C PHE A 62 -17.99 -0.31 -12.21
N LEU A 63 -18.12 -1.50 -11.62
CA LEU A 63 -18.80 -2.64 -12.23
C LEU A 63 -20.31 -2.39 -12.40
N ASP A 64 -20.97 -1.85 -11.38
CA ASP A 64 -22.40 -1.52 -11.40
C ASP A 64 -22.72 -0.51 -12.51
N LYS A 65 -21.87 0.52 -12.66
CA LYS A 65 -22.03 1.53 -13.71
C LYS A 65 -21.85 0.96 -15.11
N LEU A 66 -20.97 -0.02 -15.29
CA LEU A 66 -20.80 -0.74 -16.55
C LEU A 66 -21.96 -1.71 -16.79
N GLN A 67 -22.49 -2.35 -15.75
CA GLN A 67 -23.65 -3.22 -15.87
C GLN A 67 -24.89 -2.48 -16.37
N GLN A 68 -25.09 -1.22 -15.93
CA GLN A 68 -26.17 -0.35 -16.39
C GLN A 68 -26.15 -0.09 -17.92
N ILE A 69 -25.00 -0.23 -18.56
CA ILE A 69 -24.84 -0.04 -20.02
C ILE A 69 -24.66 -1.38 -20.76
N GLY A 70 -25.07 -2.50 -20.14
CA GLY A 70 -25.18 -3.81 -20.79
C GLY A 70 -23.94 -4.70 -20.72
N PHE A 71 -23.00 -4.43 -19.81
CA PHE A 71 -21.95 -5.41 -19.49
C PHE A 71 -22.46 -6.46 -18.50
N GLU A 72 -22.03 -7.70 -18.68
CA GLU A 72 -22.35 -8.80 -17.77
C GLU A 72 -21.15 -9.00 -16.84
N ILE A 73 -21.39 -9.11 -15.54
CA ILE A 73 -20.29 -9.22 -14.58
C ILE A 73 -20.00 -10.71 -14.34
N ASP A 74 -18.72 -11.08 -14.45
CA ASP A 74 -18.23 -12.39 -14.10
C ASP A 74 -18.16 -12.55 -12.59
N HIS A 75 -19.21 -13.11 -12.01
CA HIS A 75 -19.26 -13.44 -10.59
C HIS A 75 -18.39 -14.66 -10.21
N SER A 76 -17.78 -15.37 -11.17
CA SER A 76 -16.94 -16.54 -10.87
C SER A 76 -15.59 -16.18 -10.22
N ASN A 77 -15.19 -14.91 -10.27
CA ASN A 77 -14.05 -14.34 -9.54
C ASN A 77 -14.39 -13.11 -8.69
N ILE A 78 -15.68 -12.74 -8.61
CA ILE A 78 -16.14 -11.92 -7.51
C ILE A 78 -16.13 -12.86 -6.32
N LYS A 79 -15.03 -12.85 -5.56
CA LYS A 79 -15.18 -13.08 -4.12
C LYS A 79 -16.31 -12.14 -3.73
N GLU A 80 -17.45 -12.71 -3.37
CA GLU A 80 -18.44 -12.02 -2.60
C GLU A 80 -17.68 -11.45 -1.39
N ASP A 81 -17.21 -10.21 -1.48
CA ASP A 81 -17.06 -9.36 -0.30
C ASP A 81 -18.47 -8.85 0.04
N ASN A 82 -19.45 -9.78 0.09
CA ASN A 82 -20.57 -9.68 1.02
C ASN A 82 -19.93 -9.86 2.39
N ASN A 83 -19.42 -8.77 2.93
CA ASN A 83 -19.34 -8.54 4.36
C ASN A 83 -18.80 -9.71 5.22
N SER A 84 -17.71 -10.36 4.82
CA SER A 84 -16.91 -11.17 5.74
C SER A 84 -15.43 -11.25 5.32
N LYS A 85 -14.73 -10.13 5.52
CA LYS A 85 -13.36 -10.18 6.05
C LYS A 85 -13.32 -9.66 7.49
N ASN A 86 -14.43 -9.80 8.23
CA ASN A 86 -14.51 -9.37 9.63
C ASN A 86 -14.48 -10.51 10.65
N ASP A 87 -14.53 -11.78 10.25
CA ASP A 87 -14.63 -12.88 11.23
C ASP A 87 -13.35 -13.18 12.05
N LYS A 88 -12.22 -12.53 11.75
CA LYS A 88 -11.01 -12.62 12.61
C LYS A 88 -10.67 -11.33 13.35
N THR A 89 -11.22 -10.19 12.94
CA THR A 89 -10.95 -8.89 13.57
C THR A 89 -12.07 -8.42 14.49
N GLU A 90 -13.33 -8.78 14.25
CA GLU A 90 -14.42 -8.44 15.19
C GLU A 90 -14.28 -9.12 16.55
N THR A 91 -13.73 -10.33 16.59
CA THR A 91 -13.49 -11.08 17.84
C THR A 91 -12.33 -10.55 18.68
N MET A 92 -11.55 -9.57 18.18
CA MET A 92 -10.38 -9.00 18.89
C MET A 92 -10.62 -7.60 19.49
N PHE A 93 -11.70 -6.91 19.08
CA PHE A 93 -12.08 -5.61 19.61
C PHE A 93 -13.37 -5.76 20.42
N ASP A 94 -13.25 -5.71 21.74
CA ASP A 94 -14.40 -5.62 22.64
C ASP A 94 -14.59 -4.15 22.98
N LEU A 95 -15.19 -3.38 22.06
CA LEU A 95 -15.33 -1.93 22.19
C LEU A 95 -16.19 -1.48 23.40
N GLU A 96 -16.92 -2.40 24.04
CA GLU A 96 -17.71 -2.13 25.23
C GLU A 96 -16.88 -2.22 26.52
N ASN A 97 -15.87 -3.11 26.55
CA ASN A 97 -15.01 -3.32 27.72
C ASN A 97 -13.56 -2.81 27.54
N ASP A 98 -13.15 -2.52 26.30
CA ASP A 98 -11.80 -2.02 26.00
C ASP A 98 -11.61 -0.58 26.49
N LYS A 99 -10.43 -0.29 27.05
CA LYS A 99 -10.07 1.09 27.44
C LYS A 99 -9.74 1.91 26.19
N ILE A 100 -10.73 2.67 25.72
CA ILE A 100 -10.61 3.48 24.50
C ILE A 100 -10.01 4.86 24.81
N THR A 101 -8.92 5.20 24.11
CA THR A 101 -8.39 6.57 24.05
C THR A 101 -8.80 7.21 22.74
N LEU A 102 -9.43 8.39 22.79
CA LEU A 102 -9.88 9.14 21.61
C LEU A 102 -8.79 10.10 21.12
N LEU A 103 -8.57 10.11 19.81
CA LEU A 103 -7.75 11.09 19.11
C LEU A 103 -8.51 11.62 17.89
N ASP A 104 -9.18 12.77 18.03
CA ASP A 104 -9.79 13.46 16.90
C ASP A 104 -8.75 14.34 16.20
N VAL A 105 -8.58 14.12 14.90
CA VAL A 105 -7.61 14.83 14.06
C VAL A 105 -8.28 15.64 12.95
N ARG A 106 -9.61 15.71 12.94
CA ARG A 106 -10.36 16.45 11.90
C ARG A 106 -10.06 17.94 11.93
N GLU A 107 -9.85 18.52 13.11
CA GLU A 107 -9.43 19.93 13.23
C GLU A 107 -8.00 20.15 12.70
N ASP A 108 -7.08 19.23 12.98
CA ASP A 108 -5.71 19.31 12.45
C ASP A 108 -5.76 19.33 10.91
N LEU A 109 -6.54 18.42 10.32
CA LEU A 109 -6.72 18.29 8.88
C LEU A 109 -7.46 19.49 8.26
N ALA A 110 -8.47 20.03 8.94
CA ALA A 110 -9.19 21.23 8.50
C ALA A 110 -8.25 22.46 8.43
N ASN A 111 -7.22 22.50 9.28
CA ASN A 111 -6.19 23.53 9.29
C ASN A 111 -4.99 23.21 8.40
N GLY A 112 -5.02 22.09 7.64
CA GLY A 112 -3.93 21.66 6.76
C GLY A 112 -2.70 21.13 7.51
N ILE A 113 -2.85 20.77 8.78
CA ILE A 113 -1.80 20.20 9.63
C ILE A 113 -1.84 18.67 9.48
N ASP A 114 -0.69 18.06 9.20
CA ASP A 114 -0.58 16.60 9.12
C ASP A 114 -0.64 15.96 10.53
N PRO A 115 -1.65 15.12 10.83
CA PRO A 115 -1.79 14.49 12.13
C PRO A 115 -0.86 13.29 12.37
N PHE A 116 -0.07 12.86 11.38
CA PHE A 116 0.76 11.66 11.46
C PHE A 116 1.66 11.63 12.71
N SER A 117 2.40 12.71 12.96
CA SER A 117 3.32 12.80 14.10
C SER A 117 2.59 12.71 15.45
N LYS A 118 1.39 13.30 15.53
CA LYS A 118 0.52 13.27 16.72
C LYS A 118 0.00 11.86 16.97
N ILE A 119 -0.48 11.19 15.92
CA ILE A 119 -0.92 9.79 15.98
C ILE A 119 0.23 8.87 16.44
N MET A 120 1.43 9.01 15.87
CA MET A 120 2.59 8.20 16.25
C MET A 120 3.06 8.46 17.69
N ALA A 121 3.00 9.71 18.16
CA ALA A 121 3.30 10.04 19.54
C ALA A 121 2.32 9.37 20.51
N THR A 122 1.01 9.40 20.21
CA THR A 122 -0.03 8.74 21.01
C THR A 122 0.14 7.22 21.04
N ILE A 123 0.52 6.61 19.91
CA ILE A 123 0.77 5.16 19.83
C ILE A 123 2.02 4.76 20.63
N LYS A 124 3.05 5.60 20.69
CA LYS A 124 4.26 5.33 21.47
C LYS A 124 3.99 5.29 22.98
N THR A 125 3.00 6.06 23.44
CA THR A 125 2.58 6.11 24.85
C THR A 125 1.51 5.06 25.20
N PHE A 126 1.13 4.23 24.24
CA PHE A 126 0.02 3.28 24.38
C PHE A 126 0.45 2.01 25.11
N GLU A 127 -0.30 1.64 26.15
CA GLU A 127 -0.05 0.41 26.92
C GLU A 127 -0.76 -0.79 26.28
N ASP A 128 -0.27 -1.99 26.62
CA ASP A 128 -0.89 -3.25 26.17
C ASP A 128 -2.35 -3.33 26.68
N GLY A 129 -3.28 -3.71 25.79
CA GLY A 129 -4.71 -3.82 26.10
C GLY A 129 -5.53 -2.53 25.92
N GLN A 130 -4.92 -1.38 25.62
CA GLN A 130 -5.65 -0.15 25.27
C GLN A 130 -6.07 -0.16 23.79
N VAL A 131 -7.15 0.58 23.44
CA VAL A 131 -7.61 0.78 22.06
C VAL A 131 -7.56 2.27 21.70
N LEU A 132 -6.83 2.62 20.64
CA LEU A 132 -6.77 4.00 20.15
C LEU A 132 -7.85 4.17 19.09
N LYS A 133 -8.81 5.07 19.36
CA LYS A 133 -9.82 5.49 18.39
C LYS A 133 -9.39 6.81 17.75
N ILE A 134 -9.07 6.76 16.46
CA ILE A 134 -8.76 7.94 15.65
C ILE A 134 -10.02 8.37 14.90
N VAL A 135 -10.38 9.65 14.98
CA VAL A 135 -11.46 10.23 14.18
C VAL A 135 -10.85 11.08 13.07
N ASN A 136 -11.11 10.70 11.82
CA ASN A 136 -10.55 11.31 10.62
C ASN A 136 -11.67 11.55 9.58
N THR A 137 -11.44 12.44 8.61
CA THR A 137 -12.30 12.67 7.44
C THR A 137 -12.07 11.67 6.30
N PHE A 138 -10.97 10.91 6.32
CA PHE A 138 -10.64 9.87 5.32
C PHE A 138 -9.96 8.67 5.99
N GLU A 139 -9.93 7.53 5.29
CA GLU A 139 -9.33 6.32 5.83
C GLU A 139 -7.80 6.44 5.88
N PRO A 140 -7.16 6.26 7.05
CA PRO A 140 -5.71 6.39 7.18
C PRO A 140 -4.98 5.10 6.77
N THR A 141 -5.25 4.60 5.56
CA THR A 141 -4.70 3.33 5.04
C THR A 141 -3.17 3.22 5.18
N PRO A 142 -2.37 4.27 4.89
CA PRO A 142 -0.91 4.19 5.09
C PRO A 142 -0.51 3.91 6.55
N ILE A 143 -1.20 4.52 7.51
CA ILE A 143 -0.94 4.36 8.94
C ILE A 143 -1.32 2.94 9.39
N ILE A 144 -2.48 2.46 8.94
CA ILE A 144 -2.96 1.10 9.23
C ILE A 144 -1.93 0.06 8.78
N ASN A 145 -1.38 0.20 7.57
CA ASN A 145 -0.40 -0.75 7.03
C ASN A 145 0.90 -0.75 7.84
N VAL A 146 1.42 0.43 8.19
CA VAL A 146 2.63 0.57 9.03
C VAL A 146 2.43 -0.06 10.40
N LEU A 147 1.27 0.12 11.01
CA LEU A 147 1.00 -0.39 12.35
C LEU A 147 0.71 -1.89 12.34
N LYS A 148 0.10 -2.41 11.27
CA LYS A 148 -0.08 -3.85 11.08
C LYS A 148 1.24 -4.62 11.10
N GLN A 149 2.27 -4.09 10.43
CA GLN A 149 3.62 -4.65 10.48
C GLN A 149 4.26 -4.57 11.88
N LYS A 150 3.82 -3.64 12.73
CA LYS A 150 4.28 -3.49 14.11
C LYS A 150 3.47 -4.32 15.11
N GLY A 151 2.64 -5.26 14.63
CA GLY A 151 1.82 -6.13 15.47
C GLY A 151 0.55 -5.48 16.00
N PHE A 152 0.09 -4.38 15.39
CA PHE A 152 -1.23 -3.84 15.67
C PHE A 152 -2.29 -4.47 14.77
N ILE A 153 -3.49 -4.58 15.31
CA ILE A 153 -4.71 -4.81 14.56
C ILE A 153 -5.46 -3.49 14.44
N SER A 154 -6.22 -3.36 13.36
CA SER A 154 -7.02 -2.18 13.07
C SER A 154 -8.43 -2.57 12.68
N LYS A 155 -9.42 -1.78 13.12
CA LYS A 155 -10.80 -1.82 12.66
C LYS A 155 -11.19 -0.43 12.16
N VAL A 156 -11.85 -0.34 11.01
CA VAL A 156 -12.28 0.94 10.41
C VAL A 156 -13.80 0.94 10.30
N ASP A 157 -14.44 1.89 10.98
CA ASP A 157 -15.88 2.11 10.93
C ASP A 157 -16.15 3.44 10.19
N ARG A 158 -16.85 3.36 9.06
CA ARG A 158 -17.26 4.54 8.28
C ARG A 158 -18.60 5.06 8.82
N VAL A 159 -18.57 6.14 9.58
CA VAL A 159 -19.77 6.73 10.20
C VAL A 159 -20.49 7.66 9.22
N SER A 160 -19.74 8.43 8.42
CA SER A 160 -20.27 9.25 7.32
C SER A 160 -19.17 9.58 6.30
N GLU A 161 -19.51 10.28 5.21
CA GLU A 161 -18.54 10.75 4.21
C GLU A 161 -17.41 11.64 4.78
N LYS A 162 -17.65 12.28 5.94
CA LYS A 162 -16.67 13.18 6.60
C LYS A 162 -16.24 12.67 7.97
N GLU A 163 -16.61 11.44 8.32
CA GLU A 163 -16.31 10.89 9.64
C GLU A 163 -16.04 9.39 9.53
N ILE A 164 -14.78 9.05 9.74
CA ILE A 164 -14.26 7.69 9.74
C ILE A 164 -13.56 7.47 11.08
N HIS A 165 -13.96 6.40 11.77
CA HIS A 165 -13.37 5.99 13.03
C HIS A 165 -12.41 4.82 12.75
N THR A 166 -11.14 4.98 13.11
CA THR A 166 -10.14 3.92 13.03
C THR A 166 -9.74 3.50 14.43
N PHE A 167 -10.01 2.26 14.79
CA PHE A 167 -9.62 1.65 16.05
C PHE A 167 -8.32 0.89 15.86
N LEU A 168 -7.36 1.07 16.75
CA LEU A 168 -6.05 0.42 16.73
C LEU A 168 -5.78 -0.22 18.09
N LYS A 169 -5.38 -1.49 18.08
CA LYS A 169 -5.04 -2.26 19.29
C LYS A 169 -3.79 -3.07 18.99
N LYS A 170 -2.92 -3.27 19.97
CA LYS A 170 -1.81 -4.22 19.81
C LYS A 170 -2.38 -5.63 19.89
N ALA A 171 -2.03 -6.51 18.95
CA ALA A 171 -2.51 -7.88 18.95
C ALA A 171 -1.98 -8.60 20.20
N THR A 172 -2.86 -8.97 21.12
CA THR A 172 -2.54 -9.86 22.24
C THR A 172 -2.94 -11.27 21.82
N ASP A 173 -2.03 -12.01 21.19
CA ASP A 173 -2.14 -13.46 21.16
C ASP A 173 -0.75 -14.11 21.03
N ASP A 174 -0.54 -15.14 21.84
CA ASP A 174 0.68 -15.84 22.26
C ASP A 174 1.42 -16.57 21.11
N ARG A 175 1.24 -16.12 19.86
CA ARG A 175 1.79 -16.68 18.63
C ARG A 175 2.51 -15.64 17.76
N SER A 176 2.56 -14.38 18.20
CA SER A 176 3.27 -13.30 17.50
C SER A 176 4.78 -13.29 17.72
N ASP A 177 5.30 -14.14 18.62
CA ASP A 177 6.73 -14.19 18.93
C ASP A 177 7.57 -15.02 17.93
N ASP A 178 6.98 -15.96 17.19
CA ASP A 178 7.75 -16.79 16.23
C ASP A 178 7.84 -16.17 14.83
N LEU A 179 6.80 -15.45 14.37
CA LEU A 179 6.82 -14.81 13.04
C LEU A 179 7.59 -13.48 13.05
N ASN A 180 7.53 -12.73 14.16
CA ASN A 180 8.32 -11.51 14.32
C ASN A 180 9.77 -11.77 14.72
N LYS A 181 10.11 -12.93 15.31
CA LYS A 181 11.51 -13.36 15.43
C LYS A 181 12.15 -13.58 14.07
N LYS A 182 11.45 -14.24 13.13
CA LYS A 182 11.98 -14.50 11.78
C LYS A 182 12.23 -13.22 10.96
N ALA A 183 11.34 -12.23 11.00
CA ALA A 183 11.53 -10.96 10.28
C ALA A 183 12.58 -10.03 10.93
N LYS A 184 12.76 -10.08 12.26
CA LYS A 184 13.86 -9.40 12.97
C LYS A 184 15.21 -10.10 12.77
N GLU A 185 15.21 -11.41 12.52
CA GLU A 185 16.42 -12.19 12.26
C GLU A 185 16.85 -12.09 10.78
N GLU A 186 15.93 -11.99 9.83
CA GLU A 186 16.25 -11.85 8.39
C GLU A 186 16.76 -10.45 7.99
N SER A 187 16.54 -9.43 8.83
CA SER A 187 17.04 -8.06 8.61
C SER A 187 18.47 -7.82 9.15
N LYS A 188 19.11 -8.85 9.72
CA LYS A 188 20.48 -8.83 10.25
C LYS A 188 21.30 -10.00 9.72
N THR A 189 21.29 -10.24 8.41
CA THR A 189 22.28 -11.15 7.84
C THR A 189 23.58 -10.37 7.62
N ASP A 190 24.62 -10.68 8.38
CA ASP A 190 25.98 -10.15 8.18
C ASP A 190 26.60 -10.53 6.81
N ASP A 191 25.89 -11.32 6.02
CA ASP A 191 26.36 -11.99 4.81
C ASP A 191 25.73 -11.44 3.51
N ILE A 192 25.78 -10.11 3.35
CA ILE A 192 25.47 -9.44 2.07
C ILE A 192 26.35 -10.00 0.94
N ASP A 193 27.59 -10.36 1.23
CA ASP A 193 28.56 -10.80 0.23
C ASP A 193 28.17 -12.17 -0.37
N SER A 194 27.67 -13.11 0.42
CA SER A 194 27.15 -14.40 -0.07
C SER A 194 25.87 -14.24 -0.90
N VAL A 195 24.94 -13.38 -0.46
CA VAL A 195 23.71 -13.13 -1.21
C VAL A 195 24.02 -12.44 -2.54
N LEU A 196 24.92 -11.45 -2.56
CA LEU A 196 25.38 -10.83 -3.80
C LEU A 196 26.07 -11.86 -4.73
N ALA A 197 26.90 -12.76 -4.18
CA ALA A 197 27.55 -13.82 -4.95
C ALA A 197 26.53 -14.80 -5.59
N SER A 198 25.36 -15.01 -4.98
CA SER A 198 24.29 -15.83 -5.56
C SER A 198 23.71 -15.25 -6.85
N PHE A 199 23.74 -13.92 -7.00
CA PHE A 199 23.34 -13.23 -8.23
C PHE A 199 24.43 -13.25 -9.31
N LYS A 200 25.67 -13.68 -9.01
CA LYS A 200 26.80 -13.72 -9.95
C LYS A 200 27.01 -12.34 -10.62
N GLU A 201 26.84 -12.24 -11.95
CA GLU A 201 26.92 -10.99 -12.72
C GLU A 201 25.56 -10.30 -12.90
N LYS A 202 24.48 -10.85 -12.32
CA LYS A 202 23.11 -10.32 -12.40
C LYS A 202 22.83 -9.31 -11.29
N TYR A 203 23.68 -8.31 -11.18
CA TYR A 203 23.43 -7.20 -10.28
C TYR A 203 23.86 -5.88 -10.90
N LYS A 204 23.27 -4.79 -10.40
CA LYS A 204 23.66 -3.43 -10.73
C LYS A 204 24.08 -2.72 -9.47
N GLU A 205 25.21 -2.02 -9.52
CA GLU A 205 25.75 -1.26 -8.39
C GLU A 205 25.52 0.23 -8.59
N ILE A 206 25.03 0.90 -7.55
CA ILE A 206 24.83 2.35 -7.53
C ILE A 206 25.33 2.96 -6.22
N ASP A 207 25.83 4.19 -6.28
CA ASP A 207 26.20 4.98 -5.11
C ASP A 207 25.32 6.22 -5.04
N VAL A 208 24.63 6.39 -3.90
CA VAL A 208 23.73 7.51 -3.65
C VAL A 208 24.13 8.32 -2.41
N ARG A 209 25.33 8.10 -1.86
CA ARG A 209 25.79 8.77 -0.62
C ARG A 209 25.89 10.28 -0.76
N ASP A 210 26.27 10.77 -1.94
CA ASP A 210 26.46 12.20 -2.20
C ASP A 210 25.19 12.91 -2.68
N LEU A 211 24.06 12.18 -2.76
CA LEU A 211 22.79 12.74 -3.22
C LEU A 211 22.01 13.39 -2.07
N GLU A 212 21.57 14.63 -2.29
CA GLU A 212 20.69 15.37 -1.38
C GLU A 212 19.28 14.75 -1.34
N MET A 213 18.60 14.81 -0.19
CA MET A 213 17.22 14.30 -0.11
C MET A 213 16.28 15.10 -1.03
N PRO A 214 15.35 14.45 -1.77
CA PRO A 214 14.98 13.02 -1.77
C PRO A 214 15.67 12.17 -2.87
N GLN A 215 16.73 12.68 -3.50
CA GLN A 215 17.36 12.08 -4.69
C GLN A 215 17.86 10.63 -4.49
N PRO A 216 18.41 10.20 -3.33
CA PRO A 216 18.76 8.80 -3.13
C PRO A 216 17.58 7.85 -3.37
N MET A 217 16.41 8.21 -2.84
CA MET A 217 15.20 7.40 -2.97
C MET A 217 14.71 7.35 -4.42
N VAL A 218 14.66 8.51 -5.10
CA VAL A 218 14.24 8.60 -6.50
C VAL A 218 15.15 7.74 -7.38
N LYS A 219 16.47 7.89 -7.21
CA LYS A 219 17.46 7.14 -7.98
C LYS A 219 17.32 5.64 -7.77
N ILE A 220 17.15 5.18 -6.53
CA ILE A 220 16.97 3.75 -6.25
C ILE A 220 15.70 3.21 -6.91
N LEU A 221 14.57 3.92 -6.81
CA LEU A 221 13.30 3.47 -7.40
C LEU A 221 13.31 3.45 -8.93
N GLU A 222 13.97 4.43 -9.57
CA GLU A 222 14.18 4.46 -11.02
C GLU A 222 15.01 3.25 -11.46
N GLU A 223 16.14 3.01 -10.79
CA GLU A 223 17.03 1.89 -11.11
C GLU A 223 16.33 0.54 -10.94
N LEU A 224 15.52 0.36 -9.88
CA LEU A 224 14.72 -0.86 -9.70
C LEU A 224 13.65 -1.05 -10.77
N THR A 225 13.14 0.04 -11.36
CA THR A 225 12.12 -0.01 -12.42
C THR A 225 12.71 -0.51 -13.74
N ASP A 226 13.96 -0.15 -14.02
CA ASP A 226 14.66 -0.55 -15.25
C ASP A 226 15.38 -1.91 -15.12
N LEU A 227 15.52 -2.42 -13.90
CA LEU A 227 16.24 -3.66 -13.61
C LEU A 227 15.37 -4.91 -13.89
N PRO A 228 15.91 -5.96 -14.54
CA PRO A 228 15.18 -7.23 -14.71
C PRO A 228 14.84 -7.90 -13.38
N ASP A 229 13.77 -8.70 -13.37
CA ASP A 229 13.24 -9.31 -12.14
C ASP A 229 14.19 -10.31 -11.46
N ASP A 230 15.13 -10.89 -12.21
CA ASP A 230 16.15 -11.82 -11.73
C ASP A 230 17.47 -11.14 -11.33
N TYR A 231 17.49 -9.81 -11.28
CA TYR A 231 18.66 -9.00 -10.91
C TYR A 231 18.52 -8.40 -9.51
N CYS A 232 19.68 -8.13 -8.90
CA CYS A 232 19.79 -7.43 -7.63
C CYS A 232 20.36 -6.02 -7.83
N LEU A 233 19.83 -5.04 -7.09
CA LEU A 233 20.40 -3.71 -6.98
C LEU A 233 21.25 -3.63 -5.72
N TYR A 234 22.54 -3.38 -5.88
CA TYR A 234 23.49 -3.13 -4.81
C TYR A 234 23.71 -1.63 -4.64
N VAL A 235 23.42 -1.11 -3.45
CA VAL A 235 23.35 0.33 -3.17
C VAL A 235 24.31 0.70 -2.05
N HIS A 236 25.14 1.71 -2.30
CA HIS A 236 25.87 2.42 -1.25
C HIS A 236 25.06 3.62 -0.80
N HIS A 237 24.74 3.66 0.50
CA HIS A 237 23.92 4.71 1.09
C HIS A 237 24.53 5.17 2.42
N LYS A 238 24.30 6.42 2.85
CA LYS A 238 24.85 6.91 4.14
C LYS A 238 24.25 6.20 5.35
N LYS A 239 22.94 5.95 5.29
CA LYS A 239 22.12 5.30 6.32
C LYS A 239 20.90 4.62 5.70
N ILE A 240 20.23 3.70 6.39
CA ILE A 240 19.02 3.05 5.85
C ILE A 240 17.90 4.09 5.57
N PRO A 241 17.43 4.23 4.31
CA PRO A 241 16.38 5.17 3.95
C PRO A 241 14.99 4.63 4.36
N GLN A 242 14.53 5.00 5.56
CA GLN A 242 13.28 4.46 6.11
C GLN A 242 12.04 4.71 5.24
N PHE A 243 11.98 5.83 4.50
CA PHE A 243 10.89 6.14 3.58
C PHE A 243 10.89 5.28 2.30
N LEU A 244 12.02 4.66 1.96
CA LEU A 244 12.11 3.75 0.82
C LEU A 244 11.49 2.39 1.13
N LEU A 245 11.58 1.91 2.38
CA LEU A 245 11.19 0.54 2.73
C LEU A 245 9.72 0.21 2.41
N PRO A 246 8.73 1.10 2.69
CA PRO A 246 7.35 0.86 2.28
C PRO A 246 7.20 0.76 0.75
N GLN A 247 7.98 1.55 0.00
CA GLN A 247 7.94 1.55 -1.47
C GLN A 247 8.52 0.25 -2.05
N LEU A 248 9.50 -0.37 -1.38
CA LEU A 248 10.04 -1.68 -1.76
C LEU A 248 9.02 -2.79 -1.51
N ASP A 249 8.40 -2.79 -0.34
CA ASP A 249 7.39 -3.79 0.06
C ASP A 249 6.17 -3.77 -0.87
N GLU A 250 5.63 -2.58 -1.18
CA GLU A 250 4.53 -2.39 -2.14
C GLU A 250 4.81 -2.98 -3.53
N ARG A 251 6.10 -3.07 -3.91
CA ARG A 251 6.55 -3.55 -5.21
C ARG A 251 7.14 -4.97 -5.16
N ASN A 252 6.95 -5.68 -4.05
CA ASN A 252 7.46 -7.04 -3.80
C ASN A 252 9.00 -7.16 -3.87
N TYR A 253 9.72 -6.10 -3.50
CA TYR A 253 11.17 -6.16 -3.30
C TYR A 253 11.50 -6.54 -1.86
N VAL A 254 12.48 -7.41 -1.72
CA VAL A 254 13.17 -7.71 -0.47
C VAL A 254 14.44 -6.89 -0.44
N TYR A 255 14.88 -6.48 0.75
CA TYR A 255 16.17 -5.84 0.93
C TYR A 255 16.98 -6.48 2.05
N LEU A 256 18.30 -6.40 1.92
CA LEU A 256 19.28 -6.68 2.97
C LEU A 256 20.10 -5.42 3.19
N SER A 257 20.57 -5.18 4.41
CA SER A 257 21.41 -4.03 4.72
C SER A 257 22.50 -4.39 5.71
N LYS A 258 23.70 -3.84 5.50
CA LYS A 258 24.86 -3.96 6.38
C LYS A 258 25.46 -2.59 6.60
N GLU A 259 25.45 -2.15 7.85
CA GLU A 259 26.14 -0.94 8.28
C GLU A 259 27.65 -1.25 8.34
N ILE A 260 28.45 -0.45 7.63
CA ILE A 260 29.91 -0.56 7.60
C ILE A 260 30.51 0.44 8.58
N ASP A 261 30.04 1.69 8.50
CA ASP A 261 30.37 2.79 9.40
C ASP A 261 29.24 3.84 9.39
N GLY A 262 29.42 4.94 10.13
CA GLY A 262 28.37 5.96 10.34
C GLY A 262 27.88 6.70 9.09
N ASP A 263 28.63 6.66 7.98
CA ASP A 263 28.25 7.27 6.70
C ASP A 263 28.26 6.25 5.54
N ASN A 264 28.29 4.96 5.86
CA ASN A 264 28.38 3.89 4.88
C ASN A 264 27.54 2.68 5.29
N THR A 265 26.41 2.53 4.62
CA THR A 265 25.51 1.39 4.68
C THR A 265 25.43 0.78 3.29
N LYS A 266 25.74 -0.51 3.19
CA LYS A 266 25.49 -1.30 2.00
C LYS A 266 24.08 -1.86 2.04
N MET A 267 23.37 -1.80 0.92
CA MET A 267 22.06 -2.41 0.77
C MET A 267 22.00 -3.28 -0.49
N LEU A 268 21.34 -4.42 -0.39
CA LEU A 268 20.92 -5.22 -1.54
C LEU A 268 19.42 -5.12 -1.64
N ILE A 269 18.89 -4.97 -2.84
CA ILE A 269 17.44 -4.92 -3.10
C ILE A 269 17.14 -5.80 -4.32
N PHE A 270 16.25 -6.77 -4.17
CA PHE A 270 15.92 -7.73 -5.22
C PHE A 270 14.47 -8.18 -5.11
N LYS A 271 13.84 -8.61 -6.22
CA LYS A 271 12.45 -9.08 -6.18
C LYS A 271 12.33 -10.39 -5.40
N LYS A 272 11.23 -10.53 -4.68
CA LYS A 272 10.85 -11.79 -4.04
C LYS A 272 10.54 -12.82 -5.13
N LEU A 273 11.35 -13.87 -5.25
CA LEU A 273 11.07 -14.98 -6.16
C LEU A 273 9.84 -15.75 -5.65
N HIS A 274 8.92 -16.07 -6.56
CA HIS A 274 7.75 -16.90 -6.30
C HIS A 274 8.09 -18.39 -6.31
#